data_AF-A0A949ZVR6-F1
#
_entry.id   AF-A0A949ZVR6-F1
#
_cell.length_a   1.000
_cell.length_b   1.000
_cell.length_c   1.000
_cell.angle_alpha   90.00
_cell.angle_beta   90.00
_cell.angle_gamma   90.00
#
_symmetry.space_group_name_H-M   'P 1'
#
loop_
_entity.id
_entity.type
_entity.pdbx_description
1 polymer ?
#
loop_
_entity_poly.entity_id
_entity_poly.type
_entity_poly.pdbx_seq_one_letter_code
_entity_poly.pdbx_strand_id
1 'polypeptide(L)'
;PTNGVGLPGPGAKLPTSPIDYNPAVLQTEGVTPYNMCILKGFPTVLAKNATTGFPFGVWFANPTTLYVADEGDGTATYSSTSNTYTDAAAQTTAGLQKWVYSQSAGEWQQAYTLQSGLNLGQPYTVPGYPTGNNSVTGLPWAPATDGLRNLTGRVNRDGTATIWAITSTVSGSGDQGADPNKLVAITDRVSATSLPASETFQTVKAARSGEVLRGVAFAPGTDSDH
;
A
#
# COMPACT_ATOMS: atom_id res chain seq x y z
N PRO A 1 13.16 -15.24 -9.26
CA PRO A 1 12.90 -15.04 -7.81
C PRO A 1 12.21 -16.26 -7.23
N THR A 2 12.65 -16.76 -6.08
CA THR A 2 11.90 -17.79 -5.36
C THR A 2 10.80 -17.13 -4.54
N ASN A 3 9.67 -17.81 -4.33
CA ASN A 3 8.63 -17.30 -3.43
C ASN A 3 9.06 -17.52 -1.98
N GLY A 4 8.42 -16.79 -1.06
CA GLY A 4 8.54 -17.06 0.37
C GLY A 4 8.13 -18.49 0.70
N VAL A 5 8.42 -18.94 1.93
CA VAL A 5 8.13 -20.30 2.40
C VAL A 5 7.38 -20.33 3.73
N GLY A 6 7.21 -19.17 4.37
CA GLY A 6 6.61 -19.06 5.70
C GLY A 6 5.09 -19.21 5.67
N LEU A 7 4.54 -19.99 6.59
CA LEU A 7 3.12 -19.99 6.91
C LEU A 7 2.97 -19.88 8.42
N PRO A 8 2.03 -19.07 8.93
CA PRO A 8 1.70 -19.10 10.35
C PRO A 8 1.28 -20.53 10.75
N GLY A 9 1.95 -21.09 11.75
CA GLY A 9 1.57 -22.40 12.28
C GLY A 9 0.16 -22.34 12.88
N PRO A 10 -0.72 -23.32 12.61
CA PRO A 10 -2.00 -23.41 13.29
C PRO A 10 -1.82 -23.39 14.81
N GLY A 11 -2.56 -22.51 15.50
CA GLY A 11 -2.48 -22.38 16.96
C GLY A 11 -1.21 -21.71 17.49
N ALA A 12 -0.45 -21.00 16.64
CA ALA A 12 0.66 -20.16 17.09
C ALA A 12 0.20 -19.20 18.20
N LYS A 13 0.82 -19.33 19.38
CA LYS A 13 0.52 -18.46 20.54
C LYS A 13 1.16 -17.09 20.33
N LEU A 14 0.51 -16.05 20.85
CA LEU A 14 1.15 -14.74 20.95
C LEU A 14 2.43 -14.84 21.79
N PRO A 15 3.49 -14.10 21.44
CA PRO A 15 4.70 -14.05 22.26
C PRO A 15 4.36 -13.61 23.69
N THR A 16 4.80 -14.38 24.69
CA THR A 16 4.65 -14.04 26.13
C THR A 16 5.90 -13.39 26.71
N SER A 17 6.91 -13.17 25.88
CA SER A 17 8.15 -12.50 26.23
C SER A 17 8.59 -11.65 25.04
N PRO A 18 9.37 -10.58 25.27
CA PRO A 18 9.93 -9.79 24.19
C PRO A 18 10.69 -10.66 23.20
N ILE A 19 10.75 -10.20 21.96
CA ILE A 19 11.60 -10.81 20.95
C ILE A 19 13.07 -10.68 21.41
N ASP A 20 13.73 -11.82 21.60
CA ASP A 20 15.17 -11.87 21.84
C ASP A 20 15.92 -11.11 20.74
N TYR A 21 16.69 -10.12 21.15
CA TYR A 21 17.44 -9.23 20.28
C TYR A 21 18.91 -9.24 20.69
N ASN A 22 19.76 -9.77 19.82
CA ASN A 22 21.21 -9.67 19.97
C ASN A 22 21.79 -8.84 18.81
N PRO A 23 22.18 -7.57 19.06
CA PRO A 23 22.70 -6.70 18.02
C PRO A 23 23.99 -7.23 17.37
N ALA A 24 24.74 -8.10 18.07
CA ALA A 24 26.00 -8.65 17.56
C ALA A 24 25.79 -9.67 16.42
N VAL A 25 24.63 -10.32 16.34
CA VAL A 25 24.33 -11.38 15.35
C VAL A 25 23.14 -11.05 14.44
N LEU A 26 22.42 -9.95 14.67
CA LEU A 26 21.24 -9.57 13.91
C LEU A 26 21.46 -9.52 12.40
N GLN A 27 22.62 -9.02 11.96
CA GLN A 27 22.94 -8.90 10.53
C GLN A 27 23.20 -10.25 9.86
N THR A 28 23.66 -11.25 10.63
CA THR A 28 24.05 -12.56 10.11
C THR A 28 22.98 -13.62 10.29
N GLU A 29 22.25 -13.59 11.40
CA GLU A 29 21.26 -14.59 11.76
C GLU A 29 19.82 -14.07 11.71
N GLY A 30 19.62 -12.75 11.58
CA GLY A 30 18.32 -12.13 11.77
C GLY A 30 17.90 -12.15 13.25
N VAL A 31 16.60 -12.16 13.48
CA VAL A 31 16.03 -12.15 14.83
C VAL A 31 15.97 -13.58 15.38
N THR A 32 17.10 -14.15 15.75
CA THR A 32 17.21 -15.50 16.34
C THR A 32 16.68 -15.52 17.78
N PRO A 33 15.97 -16.59 18.23
CA PRO A 33 15.67 -17.85 17.53
C PRO A 33 14.39 -17.82 16.69
N TYR A 34 13.81 -16.65 16.45
CA TYR A 34 12.55 -16.53 15.71
C TYR A 34 12.78 -16.79 14.22
N ASN A 35 12.12 -17.82 13.72
CA ASN A 35 12.12 -18.13 12.30
C ASN A 35 11.18 -17.15 11.58
N MET A 36 11.65 -15.92 11.34
CA MET A 36 10.93 -14.95 10.50
C MET A 36 11.05 -15.39 9.04
N CYS A 37 9.92 -15.72 8.43
CA CYS A 37 9.86 -16.13 7.03
C CYS A 37 8.94 -15.20 6.24
N ILE A 38 9.31 -14.92 5.00
CA ILE A 38 8.40 -14.28 4.04
C ILE A 38 7.25 -15.26 3.76
N LEU A 39 6.01 -14.75 3.78
CA LEU A 39 4.81 -15.55 3.56
C LEU A 39 4.93 -16.35 2.25
N LYS A 40 4.53 -17.62 2.28
CA LYS A 40 4.60 -18.48 1.10
C LYS A 40 3.72 -17.91 0.00
N GLY A 41 4.29 -17.73 -1.19
CA GLY A 41 3.65 -17.06 -2.33
C GLY A 41 4.01 -15.57 -2.49
N PHE A 42 4.55 -14.91 -1.47
CA PHE A 42 5.04 -13.53 -1.59
C PHE A 42 6.41 -13.49 -2.26
N PRO A 43 6.75 -12.37 -2.94
CA PRO A 43 8.06 -12.20 -3.57
C PRO A 43 9.18 -12.10 -2.52
N THR A 44 10.33 -12.69 -2.81
CA THR A 44 11.56 -12.57 -1.98
C THR A 44 12.63 -11.66 -2.61
N VAL A 45 12.27 -10.97 -3.70
CA VAL A 45 13.17 -10.03 -4.36
C VAL A 45 13.53 -8.92 -3.38
N LEU A 46 14.82 -8.69 -3.18
CA LEU A 46 15.30 -7.59 -2.37
C LEU A 46 14.81 -6.26 -2.97
N ALA A 47 14.33 -5.34 -2.13
CA ALA A 47 13.78 -4.06 -2.56
C ALA A 47 14.70 -3.32 -3.56
N LYS A 48 16.02 -3.33 -3.33
CA LYS A 48 17.02 -2.70 -4.22
C LYS A 48 17.07 -3.26 -5.65
N ASN A 49 16.49 -4.43 -5.88
CA ASN A 49 16.47 -5.13 -7.16
C ASN A 49 15.02 -5.30 -7.68
N ALA A 50 14.03 -4.76 -6.98
CA ALA A 50 12.64 -4.81 -7.41
C ALA A 50 12.44 -3.82 -8.56
N THR A 51 11.86 -4.30 -9.65
CA THR A 51 11.50 -3.47 -10.82
C THR A 51 9.99 -3.36 -11.01
N THR A 52 9.23 -4.10 -10.20
CA THR A 52 7.77 -4.22 -10.25
C THR A 52 7.26 -4.54 -8.86
N GLY A 53 6.23 -3.84 -8.41
CA GLY A 53 5.63 -4.02 -7.10
C GLY A 53 6.47 -3.41 -5.97
N PHE A 54 5.89 -2.45 -5.26
CA PHE A 54 6.53 -1.65 -4.22
C PHE A 54 5.65 -1.68 -2.96
N PRO A 55 5.55 -2.82 -2.27
CA PRO A 55 4.64 -2.98 -1.14
C PRO A 55 5.10 -2.12 0.05
N PHE A 56 4.18 -1.32 0.58
CA PHE A 56 4.45 -0.42 1.71
C PHE A 56 3.73 -0.85 2.98
N GLY A 57 2.49 -1.33 2.86
CA GLY A 57 1.68 -1.71 4.00
C GLY A 57 0.91 -3.00 3.75
N VAL A 58 0.62 -3.73 4.83
CA VAL A 58 -0.17 -4.97 4.79
C VAL A 58 -1.24 -4.93 5.88
N TRP A 59 -2.47 -5.34 5.55
CA TRP A 59 -3.55 -5.52 6.52
C TRP A 59 -4.30 -6.83 6.26
N PHE A 60 -4.51 -7.61 7.31
CA PHE A 60 -5.28 -8.86 7.24
C PHE A 60 -6.75 -8.57 7.54
N ALA A 61 -7.63 -8.93 6.60
CA ALA A 61 -9.07 -8.94 6.85
C ALA A 61 -9.47 -10.18 7.65
N ASN A 62 -8.87 -11.34 7.34
CA ASN A 62 -9.09 -12.61 8.04
C ASN A 62 -7.88 -13.54 7.80
N PRO A 63 -7.85 -14.76 8.35
CA PRO A 63 -6.71 -15.69 8.19
C PRO A 63 -6.37 -16.10 6.75
N THR A 64 -7.28 -15.87 5.80
CA THR A 64 -7.16 -16.27 4.39
C THR A 64 -7.25 -15.12 3.39
N THR A 65 -7.37 -13.88 3.87
CA THR A 65 -7.50 -12.69 3.01
C THR A 65 -6.73 -11.52 3.62
N LEU A 66 -5.83 -10.94 2.83
CA LEU A 66 -5.10 -9.73 3.19
C LEU A 66 -5.09 -8.74 2.03
N TYR A 67 -4.77 -7.50 2.35
CA TYR A 67 -4.57 -6.43 1.39
C TYR A 67 -3.16 -5.86 1.53
N VAL A 68 -2.54 -5.54 0.40
CA VAL A 68 -1.22 -4.92 0.31
C VAL A 68 -1.37 -3.58 -0.40
N ALA A 69 -0.92 -2.51 0.24
CA ALA A 69 -0.79 -1.23 -0.42
C ALA A 69 0.56 -1.19 -1.14
N ASP A 70 0.50 -0.95 -2.45
CA ASP A 70 1.65 -0.81 -3.33
C ASP A 70 1.83 0.66 -3.68
N GLU A 71 2.98 1.23 -3.33
CA GLU A 71 3.22 2.68 -3.36
C GLU A 71 3.55 3.22 -4.75
N GLY A 72 3.74 2.35 -5.74
CA GLY A 72 4.26 2.76 -7.05
C GLY A 72 5.78 2.95 -7.05
N ASP A 73 6.34 3.19 -8.24
CA ASP A 73 7.79 3.21 -8.48
C ASP A 73 8.47 4.55 -8.12
N GLY A 74 7.70 5.60 -7.84
CA GLY A 74 8.18 6.95 -7.54
C GLY A 74 8.70 7.70 -8.77
N THR A 75 8.47 7.21 -9.99
CA THR A 75 9.02 7.81 -11.21
C THR A 75 8.21 9.02 -11.67
N ALA A 76 8.84 10.19 -11.71
CA ALA A 76 8.19 11.47 -12.03
C ALA A 76 8.24 11.85 -13.53
N THR A 77 8.24 10.87 -14.45
CA THR A 77 8.22 11.15 -15.90
C THR A 77 6.92 11.85 -16.30
N TYR A 78 7.03 13.12 -16.70
CA TYR A 78 5.89 13.97 -17.01
C TYR A 78 5.74 14.23 -18.51
N SER A 79 4.52 14.11 -19.01
CA SER A 79 4.13 14.47 -20.37
C SER A 79 3.28 15.74 -20.35
N SER A 80 3.80 16.83 -20.93
CA SER A 80 3.04 18.07 -21.11
C SER A 80 1.91 17.93 -22.13
N THR A 81 1.98 16.93 -23.03
CA THR A 81 0.95 16.68 -24.04
C THR A 81 -0.32 16.10 -23.42
N SER A 82 -0.17 15.14 -22.51
CA SER A 82 -1.29 14.50 -21.81
C SER A 82 -1.59 15.15 -20.46
N ASN A 83 -0.71 16.03 -19.97
CA ASN A 83 -0.77 16.62 -18.63
C ASN A 83 -0.78 15.56 -17.52
N THR A 84 0.10 14.55 -17.64
CA THR A 84 0.16 13.38 -16.73
C THR A 84 1.59 12.95 -16.43
N TYR A 85 1.79 12.39 -15.25
CA TYR A 85 2.95 11.54 -14.95
C TYR A 85 2.72 10.16 -15.57
N THR A 86 3.40 9.86 -16.68
CA THR A 86 3.05 8.74 -17.56
C THR A 86 3.40 7.39 -16.95
N ASP A 87 4.48 7.30 -16.19
CA ASP A 87 4.91 6.05 -15.57
C ASP A 87 3.92 5.65 -14.47
N ALA A 88 3.63 6.56 -13.55
CA ALA A 88 2.56 6.42 -12.55
C ALA A 88 1.21 6.01 -13.17
N ALA A 89 0.80 6.67 -14.26
CA ALA A 89 -0.47 6.37 -14.94
C ALA A 89 -0.50 4.98 -15.60
N ALA A 90 0.66 4.42 -15.95
CA ALA A 90 0.78 3.11 -16.61
C ALA A 90 0.92 1.94 -15.62
N GLN A 91 1.14 2.21 -14.33
CA GLN A 91 1.34 1.17 -13.34
C GLN A 91 0.08 0.33 -13.14
N THR A 92 0.21 -0.99 -13.27
CA THR A 92 -0.89 -1.96 -13.06
C THR A 92 -0.83 -2.65 -11.69
N THR A 93 0.28 -2.50 -10.97
CA THR A 93 0.52 -3.14 -9.67
C THR A 93 0.38 -2.17 -8.50
N ALA A 94 0.58 -0.87 -8.72
CA ALA A 94 0.36 0.20 -7.75
C ALA A 94 -1.11 0.29 -7.33
N GLY A 95 -1.39 0.65 -6.07
CA GLY A 95 -2.75 0.69 -5.53
C GLY A 95 -2.97 -0.35 -4.43
N LEU A 96 -4.17 -0.94 -4.35
CA LEU A 96 -4.51 -1.91 -3.31
C LEU A 96 -4.62 -3.30 -3.90
N GLN A 97 -3.64 -4.14 -3.64
CA GLN A 97 -3.64 -5.54 -4.04
C GLN A 97 -4.41 -6.37 -3.02
N LYS A 98 -5.29 -7.24 -3.49
CA LYS A 98 -5.92 -8.26 -2.66
C LYS A 98 -5.21 -9.59 -2.84
N TRP A 99 -4.89 -10.24 -1.73
CA TRP A 99 -4.26 -11.55 -1.71
C TRP A 99 -5.12 -12.53 -0.92
N VAL A 100 -5.26 -13.75 -1.47
CA VAL A 100 -6.06 -14.83 -0.90
C VAL A 100 -5.17 -16.05 -0.69
N TYR A 101 -5.32 -16.70 0.45
CA TYR A 101 -4.60 -17.95 0.73
C TYR A 101 -5.25 -19.12 0.00
N SER A 102 -4.52 -19.75 -0.91
CA SER A 102 -4.93 -20.96 -1.60
C SER A 102 -4.59 -22.18 -0.76
N GLN A 103 -5.62 -22.86 -0.24
CA GLN A 103 -5.41 -24.09 0.53
C GLN A 103 -4.84 -25.24 -0.31
N SER A 104 -5.23 -25.33 -1.59
CA SER A 104 -4.76 -26.38 -2.49
C SER A 104 -3.29 -26.23 -2.85
N ALA A 105 -2.82 -25.00 -3.07
CA ALA A 105 -1.41 -24.70 -3.33
C ALA A 105 -0.59 -24.52 -2.03
N GLY A 106 -1.29 -24.30 -0.90
CA GLY A 106 -0.69 -23.99 0.39
C GLY A 106 0.15 -22.72 0.32
N GLU A 107 -0.34 -21.67 -0.33
CA GLU A 107 0.37 -20.40 -0.53
C GLU A 107 -0.59 -19.23 -0.76
N TRP A 108 -0.14 -18.01 -0.51
CA TRP A 108 -0.83 -16.78 -0.84
C TRP A 108 -0.73 -16.46 -2.32
N GLN A 109 -1.84 -16.02 -2.92
CA GLN A 109 -1.91 -15.65 -4.32
C GLN A 109 -2.59 -14.29 -4.45
N GLN A 110 -2.03 -13.41 -5.28
CA GLN A 110 -2.68 -12.15 -5.61
C GLN A 110 -3.92 -12.45 -6.46
N ALA A 111 -5.07 -11.99 -5.99
CA ALA A 111 -6.34 -12.14 -6.71
C ALA A 111 -6.52 -11.03 -7.74
N TYR A 112 -6.33 -9.77 -7.33
CA TYR A 112 -6.45 -8.59 -8.19
C TYR A 112 -5.88 -7.33 -7.53
N THR A 113 -5.77 -6.25 -8.31
CA THR A 113 -5.39 -4.91 -7.84
C THR A 113 -6.56 -3.93 -8.05
N LEU A 114 -6.95 -3.22 -7.00
CA LEU A 114 -7.93 -2.13 -7.03
C LEU A 114 -7.20 -0.81 -7.27
N GLN A 115 -7.59 -0.10 -8.34
CA GLN A 115 -6.98 1.19 -8.73
C GLN A 115 -8.01 2.27 -9.10
N SER A 116 -9.24 1.87 -9.43
CA SER A 116 -10.31 2.79 -9.85
C SER A 116 -10.50 3.90 -8.81
N GLY A 117 -10.55 5.15 -9.25
CA GLY A 117 -10.69 6.32 -8.37
C GLY A 117 -9.39 6.88 -7.78
N LEU A 118 -8.25 6.18 -7.89
CA LEU A 118 -6.95 6.72 -7.44
C LEU A 118 -6.41 7.80 -8.38
N ASN A 119 -6.83 7.77 -9.66
CA ASN A 119 -6.35 8.68 -10.71
C ASN A 119 -4.81 8.69 -10.79
N LEU A 120 -4.20 7.52 -10.94
CA LEU A 120 -2.74 7.38 -10.97
C LEU A 120 -2.13 8.28 -12.05
N GLY A 121 -1.06 8.97 -11.68
CA GLY A 121 -0.33 9.90 -12.54
C GLY A 121 -1.07 11.18 -12.94
N GLN A 122 -2.33 11.38 -12.50
CA GLN A 122 -3.09 12.60 -12.78
C GLN A 122 -2.74 13.70 -11.76
N PRO A 123 -2.14 14.83 -12.19
CA PRO A 123 -1.85 15.94 -11.29
C PRO A 123 -3.13 16.54 -10.71
N TYR A 124 -3.07 16.99 -9.46
CA TYR A 124 -4.18 17.68 -8.79
C TYR A 124 -3.72 18.97 -8.11
N THR A 125 -4.65 19.91 -7.99
CA THR A 125 -4.40 21.21 -7.37
C THR A 125 -4.51 21.12 -5.85
N VAL A 126 -3.56 21.76 -5.16
CA VAL A 126 -3.58 21.92 -3.70
C VAL A 126 -3.64 23.41 -3.37
N PRO A 127 -4.70 23.90 -2.69
CA PRO A 127 -4.79 25.31 -2.31
C PRO A 127 -3.59 25.78 -1.49
N GLY A 128 -2.98 26.89 -1.92
CA GLY A 128 -1.81 27.47 -1.27
C GLY A 128 -0.48 26.73 -1.53
N TYR A 129 -0.47 25.72 -2.41
CA TYR A 129 0.76 25.07 -2.87
C TYR A 129 1.30 25.76 -4.13
N PRO A 130 2.61 25.73 -4.40
CA PRO A 130 3.17 26.32 -5.62
C PRO A 130 2.51 25.76 -6.89
N THR A 131 2.42 26.60 -7.92
CA THR A 131 1.82 26.27 -9.21
C THR A 131 2.84 26.40 -10.34
N GLY A 132 2.55 25.83 -11.51
CA GLY A 132 3.47 25.82 -12.64
C GLY A 132 4.61 24.83 -12.44
N ASN A 133 5.74 25.06 -13.09
CA ASN A 133 6.90 24.17 -12.98
C ASN A 133 7.86 24.64 -11.88
N ASN A 134 8.43 23.68 -11.17
CA ASN A 134 9.56 23.91 -10.30
C ASN A 134 10.79 24.24 -11.17
N SER A 135 11.41 25.39 -10.92
CA SER A 135 12.58 25.86 -11.69
C SER A 135 13.81 24.98 -11.53
N VAL A 136 13.88 24.16 -10.47
CA VAL A 136 15.00 23.25 -10.21
C VAL A 136 14.84 21.94 -10.98
N THR A 137 13.65 21.35 -10.98
CA THR A 137 13.40 20.04 -11.61
C THR A 137 12.87 20.17 -13.04
N GLY A 138 12.35 21.34 -13.42
CA GLY A 138 11.65 21.55 -14.69
C GLY A 138 10.26 20.90 -14.78
N LEU A 139 9.82 20.21 -13.72
CA LEU A 139 8.58 19.44 -13.64
C LEU A 139 7.47 20.22 -12.90
N PRO A 140 6.19 19.90 -13.10
CA PRO A 140 5.09 20.57 -12.39
C PRO A 140 5.21 20.45 -10.87
N TRP A 141 4.89 21.52 -10.14
CA TRP A 141 4.70 21.45 -8.69
C TRP A 141 3.50 20.58 -8.30
N ALA A 142 2.49 20.48 -9.16
CA ALA A 142 1.26 19.76 -8.86
C ALA A 142 1.55 18.27 -8.62
N PRO A 143 1.23 17.72 -7.43
CA PRO A 143 1.41 16.31 -7.16
C PRO A 143 0.37 15.46 -7.90
N ALA A 144 0.72 14.21 -8.16
CA ALA A 144 -0.18 13.17 -8.63
C ALA A 144 -0.09 11.94 -7.72
N THR A 145 -1.15 11.12 -7.70
CA THR A 145 -1.11 9.83 -6.99
C THR A 145 -0.19 8.87 -7.75
N ASP A 146 0.72 8.19 -7.05
CA ASP A 146 1.54 7.12 -7.64
C ASP A 146 1.04 5.72 -7.27
N GLY A 147 0.57 5.58 -6.02
CA GLY A 147 0.03 4.36 -5.45
C GLY A 147 -0.50 4.59 -4.03
N LEU A 148 -0.38 3.58 -3.17
CA LEU A 148 -0.83 3.62 -1.78
C LEU A 148 0.29 3.24 -0.80
N ARG A 149 0.31 3.92 0.34
CA ARG A 149 1.19 3.66 1.49
C ARG A 149 0.37 3.09 2.64
N ASN A 150 0.67 3.52 3.87
CA ASN A 150 0.01 3.10 5.10
C ASN A 150 -1.49 2.87 4.91
N LEU A 151 -1.94 1.68 5.30
CA LEU A 151 -3.35 1.29 5.27
C LEU A 151 -3.82 0.74 6.60
N THR A 152 -5.12 0.79 6.79
CA THR A 152 -5.84 0.00 7.79
C THR A 152 -7.21 -0.35 7.24
N GLY A 153 -7.92 -1.26 7.90
CA GLY A 153 -9.25 -1.65 7.46
C GLY A 153 -10.11 -2.17 8.59
N ARG A 154 -11.39 -2.34 8.26
CA ARG A 154 -12.40 -2.97 9.10
C ARG A 154 -13.19 -3.95 8.26
N VAL A 155 -13.33 -5.19 8.74
CA VAL A 155 -14.32 -6.13 8.20
C VAL A 155 -15.70 -5.75 8.74
N ASN A 156 -16.64 -5.56 7.84
CA ASN A 156 -18.02 -5.23 8.12
C ASN A 156 -18.85 -6.51 8.28
N ARG A 157 -19.99 -6.41 8.98
CA ARG A 157 -20.89 -7.56 9.24
C ARG A 157 -21.49 -8.19 7.99
N ASP A 158 -21.54 -7.44 6.90
CA ASP A 158 -22.08 -7.90 5.61
C ASP A 158 -21.05 -8.69 4.77
N GLY A 159 -19.86 -8.94 5.31
CA GLY A 159 -18.80 -9.67 4.62
C GLY A 159 -17.98 -8.80 3.65
N THR A 160 -18.14 -7.47 3.70
CA THR A 160 -17.23 -6.53 3.05
C THR A 160 -16.12 -6.09 3.99
N ALA A 161 -15.05 -5.52 3.44
CA ALA A 161 -14.04 -4.80 4.19
C ALA A 161 -14.00 -3.35 3.68
N THR A 162 -14.05 -2.39 4.60
CA THR A 162 -13.72 -1.01 4.29
C THR A 162 -12.23 -0.79 4.60
N ILE A 163 -11.48 -0.33 3.60
CA ILE A 163 -10.04 -0.12 3.68
C ILE A 163 -9.78 1.37 3.49
N TRP A 164 -8.96 1.93 4.38
CA TRP A 164 -8.46 3.29 4.30
C TRP A 164 -6.96 3.24 4.01
N ALA A 165 -6.50 4.07 3.09
CA ALA A 165 -5.10 4.14 2.72
C ALA A 165 -4.67 5.58 2.43
N ILE A 166 -3.38 5.83 2.61
CA ILE A 166 -2.75 7.10 2.24
C ILE A 166 -2.16 6.96 0.84
N THR A 167 -2.41 7.91 -0.06
CA THR A 167 -1.76 7.91 -1.37
C THR A 167 -0.28 8.25 -1.25
N SER A 168 0.59 7.54 -1.95
CA SER A 168 1.91 8.05 -2.33
C SER A 168 1.77 9.06 -3.46
N THR A 169 2.84 9.82 -3.70
CA THR A 169 2.84 10.94 -4.64
C THR A 169 4.06 10.94 -5.54
N VAL A 170 3.85 11.39 -6.77
CA VAL A 170 4.92 11.85 -7.67
C VAL A 170 4.69 13.31 -8.02
N SER A 171 5.76 14.11 -8.07
CA SER A 171 5.69 15.50 -8.51
C SER A 171 7.06 16.03 -8.95
N GLY A 172 7.10 17.32 -9.32
CA GLY A 172 8.32 18.08 -9.52
C GLY A 172 8.90 18.74 -8.27
N SER A 173 8.38 18.50 -7.07
CA SER A 173 8.87 19.11 -5.82
C SER A 173 10.31 18.69 -5.49
N GLY A 174 10.69 17.47 -5.88
CA GLY A 174 11.98 16.86 -5.58
C GLY A 174 11.98 16.01 -4.30
N ASP A 175 10.90 16.04 -3.52
CA ASP A 175 10.65 15.13 -2.40
C ASP A 175 9.25 14.53 -2.48
N GLN A 176 9.19 13.37 -3.12
CA GLN A 176 7.97 12.63 -3.42
C GLN A 176 7.30 12.11 -2.14
N GLY A 177 7.99 12.11 -0.99
CA GLY A 177 7.45 11.75 0.31
C GLY A 177 6.92 12.93 1.14
N ALA A 178 7.06 14.15 0.63
CA ALA A 178 6.66 15.38 1.32
C ALA A 178 5.52 16.15 0.62
N ASP A 179 5.10 15.74 -0.57
CA ASP A 179 3.98 16.40 -1.25
C ASP A 179 2.64 16.20 -0.52
N PRO A 180 1.73 17.19 -0.60
CA PRO A 180 0.37 17.02 -0.08
C PRO A 180 -0.32 15.86 -0.78
N ASN A 181 -0.80 14.89 0.02
CA ASN A 181 -1.40 13.65 -0.44
C ASN A 181 -2.87 13.50 0.00
N LYS A 182 -3.46 12.30 -0.17
CA LYS A 182 -4.86 12.03 0.15
C LYS A 182 -5.00 10.82 1.07
N LEU A 183 -5.96 10.91 1.97
CA LEU A 183 -6.59 9.76 2.60
C LEU A 183 -7.73 9.31 1.68
N VAL A 184 -7.68 8.08 1.22
CA VAL A 184 -8.71 7.45 0.41
C VAL A 184 -9.34 6.26 1.12
N ALA A 185 -10.56 5.92 0.73
CA ALA A 185 -11.25 4.73 1.21
C ALA A 185 -11.88 3.96 0.05
N ILE A 186 -11.94 2.64 0.19
CA ILE A 186 -12.67 1.73 -0.71
C ILE A 186 -13.35 0.64 0.12
N THR A 187 -14.44 0.09 -0.38
CA THR A 187 -15.08 -1.09 0.20
C THR A 187 -14.97 -2.23 -0.80
N ASP A 188 -14.40 -3.36 -0.37
CA ASP A 188 -14.22 -4.58 -1.15
C ASP A 188 -14.96 -5.75 -0.52
N ARG A 189 -15.54 -6.63 -1.33
CA ARG A 189 -16.15 -7.87 -0.81
C ARG A 189 -15.07 -8.88 -0.42
N VAL A 190 -14.96 -9.24 0.86
CA VAL A 190 -13.87 -10.10 1.38
C VAL A 190 -13.77 -11.43 0.63
N SER A 191 -14.90 -12.03 0.25
CA SER A 191 -14.93 -13.31 -0.49
C SER A 191 -14.63 -13.20 -2.00
N ALA A 192 -14.50 -12.00 -2.57
CA ALA A 192 -14.25 -11.84 -4.01
C ALA A 192 -12.84 -12.28 -4.40
N THR A 193 -12.73 -12.99 -5.51
CA THR A 193 -11.47 -13.50 -6.08
C THR A 193 -11.17 -12.91 -7.46
N SER A 194 -12.09 -12.10 -8.01
CA SER A 194 -11.95 -11.40 -9.28
C SER A 194 -12.19 -9.91 -9.06
N LEU A 195 -11.50 -9.06 -9.82
CA LEU A 195 -11.62 -7.60 -9.74
C LEU A 195 -13.08 -7.14 -9.90
N PRO A 196 -13.68 -6.49 -8.89
CA PRO A 196 -15.02 -5.94 -8.99
C PRO A 196 -15.07 -4.73 -9.93
N ALA A 197 -16.05 -4.67 -10.83
CA ALA A 197 -16.16 -3.59 -11.81
C ALA A 197 -16.64 -2.24 -11.22
N SER A 198 -17.37 -2.27 -10.10
CA SER A 198 -18.04 -1.10 -9.53
C SER A 198 -17.30 -0.47 -8.34
N GLU A 199 -16.28 -1.13 -7.81
CA GLU A 199 -15.56 -0.62 -6.65
C GLU A 199 -14.60 0.49 -7.07
N THR A 200 -14.60 1.58 -6.31
CA THR A 200 -13.80 2.76 -6.61
C THR A 200 -13.38 3.46 -5.32
N PHE A 201 -12.17 4.00 -5.33
CA PHE A 201 -11.65 4.80 -4.23
C PHE A 201 -12.36 6.15 -4.17
N GLN A 202 -12.68 6.56 -2.95
CA GLN A 202 -13.16 7.90 -2.64
C GLN A 202 -12.16 8.63 -1.77
N THR A 203 -11.93 9.92 -2.05
CA THR A 203 -11.13 10.76 -1.17
C THR A 203 -11.92 11.09 0.09
N VAL A 204 -11.41 10.70 1.25
CA VAL A 204 -11.96 11.06 2.57
C VAL A 204 -11.39 12.39 3.03
N LYS A 205 -10.09 12.62 2.81
CA LYS A 205 -9.41 13.87 3.16
C LYS A 205 -8.26 14.14 2.20
N ALA A 206 -8.13 15.38 1.75
CA ALA A 206 -6.95 15.86 1.04
C ALA A 206 -6.07 16.69 2.00
N ALA A 207 -4.75 16.49 1.94
CA ALA A 207 -3.78 17.32 2.64
C ALA A 207 -3.74 18.73 2.05
N ARG A 208 -3.48 19.72 2.89
CA ARG A 208 -3.27 21.12 2.47
C ARG A 208 -1.79 21.38 2.17
N SER A 209 -1.49 22.56 1.64
CA SER A 209 -0.11 23.04 1.54
C SER A 209 0.57 23.01 2.92
N GLY A 210 1.78 22.42 2.98
CA GLY A 210 2.52 22.20 4.22
C GLY A 210 2.06 20.99 5.06
N GLU A 211 1.10 20.21 4.58
CA GLU A 211 0.63 18.99 5.26
C GLU A 211 0.97 17.73 4.45
N VAL A 212 1.26 16.66 5.18
CA VAL A 212 1.31 15.29 4.63
C VAL A 212 0.55 14.38 5.59
N LEU A 213 -0.41 13.63 5.07
CA LEU A 213 -1.09 12.60 5.85
C LEU A 213 -0.17 11.39 5.93
N ARG A 214 0.11 10.90 7.14
CA ARG A 214 1.13 9.85 7.37
C ARG A 214 0.55 8.49 7.67
N GLY A 215 -0.72 8.37 8.05
CA GLY A 215 -1.33 7.08 8.32
C GLY A 215 -2.75 7.20 8.83
N VAL A 216 -3.36 6.04 8.99
CA VAL A 216 -4.68 5.87 9.58
C VAL A 216 -4.54 4.85 10.68
N ALA A 217 -5.03 5.16 11.87
CA ALA A 217 -5.07 4.24 12.98
C ALA A 217 -6.52 4.05 13.41
N PHE A 218 -6.92 2.79 13.60
CA PHE A 218 -8.18 2.47 14.25
C PHE A 218 -7.91 2.38 15.75
N ALA A 219 -8.46 3.32 16.52
CA ALA A 219 -8.43 3.23 17.97
C ALA A 219 -9.56 2.29 18.42
N PRO A 220 -9.33 1.38 19.38
CA PRO A 220 -10.40 0.61 19.99
C PRO A 220 -11.49 1.56 20.51
N GLY A 221 -12.71 1.41 19.99
CA GLY A 221 -13.89 2.09 20.52
C GLY A 221 -14.51 1.29 21.68
N THR A 222 -15.51 1.87 22.32
CA THR A 222 -16.28 1.21 23.40
C THR A 222 -17.40 0.30 22.90
N ASP A 223 -17.58 0.14 21.58
CA ASP A 223 -18.65 -0.69 21.05
C ASP A 223 -18.33 -2.18 21.22
N SER A 224 -19.16 -2.83 22.02
CA SER A 224 -19.05 -4.19 22.52
C SER A 224 -19.42 -5.28 21.51
N ASP A 225 -19.68 -4.93 20.26
CA ASP A 225 -20.25 -5.88 19.32
C ASP A 225 -19.16 -6.69 18.60
N HIS A 226 -18.72 -7.73 19.32
CA HIS A 226 -17.94 -8.87 18.86
C HIS A 226 -18.79 -9.87 18.05
#